data_AF-X1QBF0-F1
#
_entry.id   AF-X1QBF0-F1
#
_cell.length_a   1.000
_cell.length_b   1.000
_cell.length_c   1.000
_cell.angle_alpha   90.00
_cell.angle_beta   90.00
_cell.angle_gamma   90.00
#
_symmetry.space_group_name_H-M   'P 1'
#
loop_
_entity.id
_entity.type
_entity.pdbx_description
1 polymer ?
#
loop_
_entity_poly.entity_id
_entity_poly.type
_entity_poly.pdbx_seq_one_letter_code
_entity_poly.pdbx_strand_id
1 'polypeptide(L)' 'MDETEQKKPPTQVCSIRIMFPVESDEQGIEYKKKIYGVLVDIPQARIEFSLMSRPPLMPNGS' A
#
# COMPACT_ATOMS: atom_id res chain seq x y z
N MET A 1 22.48 36.30 -19.78
CA MET A 1 23.00 34.91 -19.70
C MET A 1 21.95 34.15 -18.94
N ASP A 2 21.18 33.39 -19.71
CA ASP A 2 19.90 32.81 -19.34
C ASP A 2 20.12 31.62 -18.40
N GLU A 3 19.51 31.74 -17.23
CA GLU A 3 19.00 30.73 -16.31
C GLU A 3 19.57 29.30 -16.43
N THR A 4 20.38 28.92 -15.45
CA THR A 4 20.54 27.52 -15.06
C THR A 4 19.21 26.95 -14.58
N GLU A 5 18.42 26.43 -15.52
CA GLU A 5 17.24 25.59 -15.28
C GLU A 5 17.69 24.34 -14.52
N GLN A 6 17.67 24.42 -13.20
CA GLN A 6 17.93 23.31 -12.30
C GLN A 6 16.74 22.35 -12.40
N LYS A 7 16.77 21.45 -13.38
CA LYS A 7 15.81 20.34 -13.54
C LYS A 7 15.76 19.55 -12.23
N LYS A 8 14.73 19.80 -11.42
CA LYS A 8 14.42 18.95 -10.26
C LYS A 8 14.30 17.51 -10.76
N PRO A 9 14.94 16.53 -10.08
CA PRO A 9 14.85 15.14 -10.48
C PRO A 9 13.37 14.71 -10.52
N PRO A 10 12.98 13.85 -11.48
CA PRO A 10 11.60 13.42 -11.62
C PRO A 10 11.12 12.79 -10.31
N THR A 11 9.97 13.25 -9.82
CA THR A 11 9.33 12.69 -8.62
C THR A 11 9.01 11.22 -8.86
N GLN A 12 9.62 10.34 -8.06
CA GLN A 12 9.39 8.90 -8.13
C GLN A 12 8.21 8.50 -7.23
N VAL A 13 7.38 7.58 -7.71
CA VAL A 13 6.24 7.03 -6.96
C VAL A 13 6.61 5.63 -6.47
N CYS A 14 6.53 5.40 -5.16
CA CYS A 14 6.68 4.08 -4.56
C CYS A 14 5.29 3.43 -4.43
N SER A 15 5.09 2.25 -5.02
CA SER A 15 3.85 1.48 -4.89
C SER A 15 4.15 0.10 -4.29
N ILE A 16 3.43 -0.26 -3.23
CA ILE A 16 3.61 -1.51 -2.50
C ILE A 16 2.24 -2.17 -2.33
N ARG A 17 2.11 -3.43 -2.77
CA ARG A 17 0.92 -4.25 -2.55
C ARG A 17 1.21 -5.33 -1.52
N ILE A 18 0.54 -5.26 -0.38
CA ILE A 18 0.71 -6.19 0.74
C ILE A 18 -0.55 -7.05 0.85
N MET A 19 -0.40 -8.37 0.81
CA MET A 19 -1.50 -9.32 0.94
C MET A 19 -1.12 -10.39 1.96
N PHE A 20 -1.93 -10.55 3.00
CA PHE A 20 -1.73 -11.53 4.06
C PHE A 20 -3.09 -11.99 4.58
N PRO A 21 -3.20 -13.24 5.08
CA PRO A 21 -4.43 -13.69 5.72
C PRO A 21 -4.67 -12.89 7.01
N VAL A 22 -5.91 -12.48 7.22
CA VAL A 22 -6.39 -11.92 8.48
C VAL A 22 -7.42 -12.88 9.06
N GLU A 23 -7.44 -12.98 10.39
CA GLU A 23 -8.37 -13.80 11.16
C GLU A 23 -9.76 -13.16 11.24
N SER A 24 -9.80 -11.82 11.25
CA SER A 24 -11.02 -11.01 11.31
C SER A 24 -10.86 -9.68 10.56
N ASP A 25 -11.97 -9.08 10.15
CA ASP A 25 -12.01 -7.72 9.58
C ASP A 25 -11.35 -6.68 10.51
N GLU A 26 -11.55 -6.81 11.82
CA GLU A 26 -10.98 -5.93 12.85
C GLU A 26 -9.45 -5.93 12.81
N GLN A 27 -8.84 -7.11 12.66
CA GLN A 27 -7.39 -7.25 12.55
C GLN A 27 -6.87 -6.53 11.29
N GLY A 28 -7.58 -6.66 10.16
CA GLY A 28 -7.27 -5.92 8.93
C GLY A 28 -7.33 -4.40 9.12
N ILE A 29 -8.34 -3.91 9.83
CA ILE A 29 -8.50 -2.49 10.14
C ILE A 29 -7.37 -1.98 11.07
N GLU A 30 -6.96 -2.77 12.06
CA GLU A 30 -5.83 -2.42 12.92
C GLU A 30 -4.53 -2.26 12.12
N TYR A 31 -4.25 -3.18 11.21
CA TYR A 31 -3.08 -3.07 10.33
C TYR A 31 -3.16 -1.85 9.41
N LYS A 32 -4.34 -1.55 8.84
CA LYS A 32 -4.54 -0.32 8.07
C LYS A 32 -4.17 0.93 8.88
N LYS A 33 -4.60 1.01 10.15
CA LYS A 33 -4.27 2.14 11.04
C LYS A 33 -2.76 2.24 11.30
N LYS A 34 -2.10 1.11 11.55
CA LYS A 34 -0.63 1.06 11.76
C LYS A 34 0.11 1.54 10.52
N ILE A 35 -0.27 1.07 9.33
CA ILE A 35 0.34 1.49 8.06
C ILE A 35 0.10 2.99 7.82
N TYR A 36 -1.10 3.49 8.10
CA TYR A 36 -1.40 4.92 8.02
C TYR A 36 -0.53 5.74 8.96
N GLY A 37 -0.31 5.28 10.20
CA GLY A 37 0.58 5.92 11.15
C GLY A 37 2.03 6.00 10.66
N VAL A 38 2.53 4.96 9.99
CA VAL A 38 3.89 4.96 9.39
C VAL A 38 3.99 5.92 8.21
N LEU A 39 2.91 6.10 7.45
CA LEU A 39 2.88 6.96 6.26
C LEU A 39 2.42 8.40 6.55
N VAL A 40 2.19 8.76 7.81
CA VAL A 40 1.64 10.07 8.21
C VAL A 40 2.52 11.24 7.77
N ASP A 41 3.83 11.04 7.73
CA ASP A 41 4.81 12.05 7.32
C ASP A 41 4.87 12.27 5.79
N ILE A 42 4.14 11.44 5.02
CA ILE A 42 4.08 11.52 3.56
C ILE A 42 2.67 12.00 3.17
N PRO A 43 2.43 13.33 3.03
CA PRO A 43 1.10 13.88 2.81
C PRO A 43 0.45 13.45 1.48
N GLN A 44 1.26 13.03 0.51
CA GLN A 44 0.79 12.50 -0.77
C GLN A 44 0.55 10.97 -0.77
N ALA A 45 0.78 10.28 0.35
CA ALA A 45 0.56 8.84 0.42
C ALA A 45 -0.93 8.51 0.36
N ARG A 46 -1.32 7.65 -0.60
CA ARG A 46 -2.67 7.10 -0.70
C ARG A 46 -2.60 5.63 -0.34
N ILE A 47 -3.46 5.21 0.59
CA ILE A 47 -3.56 3.81 1.00
C ILE A 47 -4.83 3.22 0.40
N GLU A 48 -4.66 2.31 -0.54
CA GLU A 48 -5.75 1.48 -1.06
C GLU A 48 -5.86 0.23 -0.18
N PHE A 49 -6.96 0.13 0.55
CA PHE A 49 -7.26 -1.01 1.43
C PHE A 49 -8.49 -1.75 0.92
N SER A 50 -8.39 -3.06 0.80
CA SER A 50 -9.52 -3.92 0.43
C SER A 50 -9.39 -5.26 1.14
N LEU A 51 -10.47 -5.70 1.79
CA LEU A 51 -10.61 -7.07 2.29
C LEU A 51 -11.24 -7.90 1.19
N MET A 52 -10.60 -9.02 0.87
CA MET A 52 -11.12 -10.00 -0.08
C MET A 52 -11.23 -11.34 0.63
N SER A 53 -12.38 -12.01 0.46
CA SER A 53 -12.50 -13.40 0.88
C SER A 53 -11.47 -14.23 0.12
N ARG A 54 -10.61 -14.93 0.87
CA ARG A 54 -9.62 -15.81 0.24
C ARG A 54 -10.39 -16.84 -0.60
N PRO A 55 -10.14 -16.94 -1.92
CA PRO A 55 -10.74 -18.01 -2.69
C PRO A 55 -10.34 -19.34 -2.04
N PRO A 56 -11.27 -20.30 -1.90
CA PRO A 56 -10.92 -21.60 -1.35
C PRO A 56 -9.75 -22.15 -2.17
N LEU A 57 -8.70 -22.61 -1.49
CA LEU A 57 -7.67 -23.38 -2.18
C LEU A 57 -8.40 -24.55 -2.83
N MET A 58 -8.54 -24.52 -4.15
CA MET A 58 -9.00 -25.70 -4.87
C MET A 58 -8.03 -26.82 -4.47
N PRO A 59 -8.53 -27.93 -3.90
CA PRO A 59 -7.67 -29.08 -3.65
C PRO A 59 -7.10 -29.46 -5.02
N ASN A 60 -5.77 -29.46 -5.10
CA ASN A 60 -5.04 -29.84 -6.30
C ASN A 60 -5.59 -31.20 -6.74
N GLY A 61 -6.26 -31.22 -7.90
CA GLY A 61 -6.93 -32.41 -8.41
C GLY A 61 -5.97 -33.59 -8.44
N SER A 62 -6.41 -34.69 -7.83
CA SER A 62 -5.77 -36.01 -7.89
C SER A 62 -5.86 -36.60 -9.29
#